data_AF-A0A5E4ERA9-F1
#
_entry.id   AF-A0A5E4ERA9-F1
#
_cell.length_a   1.000
_cell.length_b   1.000
_cell.length_c   1.000
_cell.angle_alpha   90.00
_cell.angle_beta   90.00
_cell.angle_gamma   90.00
#
_symmetry.space_group_name_H-M   'P 1'
#
loop_
_entity.id
_entity.type
_entity.pdbx_description
1 polymer ?
#
loop_
_entity_poly.entity_id
_entity_poly.type
_entity_poly.pdbx_seq_one_letter_code
_entity_poly.pdbx_strand_id
1 'polypeptide(L)'
;MAVHHKLALILQNPLNDAEFLLVKQTRPPKFNDEEYDSYVDSDLWDLPSTQLNLLEVKSEPSIAVEGAESWSGKIELKKFDVDSALNRVLEQVGFKAADVGDWSLLKYVEEAHFGPGPPINSVFVRGKLVASHPNLPESCKWLSVPSCLNWLLEVKQGNDRVGPLIVAGLLNEFVQSRELKIPSTLSYQEYPPGVVLVPMGSKTGKPFYTTNLVVFAPQNASSDSEKNGFIASGDALIVDPGCRSKFHEELAQIVTSLPRKLVVFVTHHHHDHVDGLSVIQRCNPDATLLAHENTMRRIGKDDWSLGFTAISGTEEICIGGQRLIALFSPGHTDGHMGLLHASTHSLIVGDHCVGQGSAVLDVTSGGNMTDYFQSTYKFMELAPHALVPMHGRVNLWPKHMLCGYLKNRRARESSILKAIENGAETLFDIVANVYSEVDPSIWIFAASNVRLHVDHLAQQDKLPKEFLIQKFRKTCGLRFFSLWIWAYFSCGVRLYCTKPRISQFLVAGVVASFALLYSFKNRFSSK
;
A
#
# COMPACT_ATOMS: atom_id res chain seq x y z
N MET A 1 -7.69 15.87 -10.27
CA MET A 1 -6.62 15.14 -10.98
C MET A 1 -7.25 14.49 -12.19
N ALA A 2 -6.54 14.38 -13.32
CA ALA A 2 -7.06 13.66 -14.48
C ALA A 2 -7.24 12.18 -14.12
N VAL A 3 -8.38 11.57 -14.46
CA VAL A 3 -8.62 10.14 -14.25
C VAL A 3 -8.06 9.37 -15.45
N HIS A 4 -7.29 8.31 -15.20
CA HIS A 4 -6.84 7.43 -16.27
C HIS A 4 -7.87 6.32 -16.51
N HIS A 5 -7.92 5.85 -17.75
CA HIS A 5 -8.80 4.76 -18.14
C HIS A 5 -7.96 3.62 -18.70
N LYS A 6 -8.38 2.39 -18.42
CA LYS A 6 -7.78 1.16 -18.93
C LYS A 6 -8.87 0.35 -19.62
N LEU A 7 -8.57 -0.23 -20.78
CA LEU A 7 -9.39 -1.25 -21.40
C LEU A 7 -8.83 -2.62 -21.00
N ALA A 8 -9.67 -3.48 -20.43
CA ALA A 8 -9.38 -4.88 -20.15
C ALA A 8 -10.25 -5.77 -21.04
N LEU A 9 -9.61 -6.71 -21.75
CA LEU A 9 -10.29 -7.58 -22.69
C LEU A 9 -10.54 -8.96 -22.07
N ILE A 10 -11.80 -9.39 -22.11
CA ILE A 10 -12.23 -10.76 -21.82
C ILE A 10 -12.45 -11.45 -23.17
N LEU A 11 -11.41 -12.10 -23.67
CA LEU A 11 -11.47 -12.85 -24.93
C LEU A 11 -11.92 -14.28 -24.64
N GLN A 12 -13.04 -14.72 -25.17
CA GLN A 12 -13.61 -16.05 -24.92
C GLN A 12 -13.03 -17.12 -25.87
N ASN A 13 -12.82 -18.32 -25.33
CA ASN A 13 -12.38 -19.47 -26.10
C ASN A 13 -13.52 -19.96 -27.02
N PRO A 14 -13.29 -20.09 -28.34
CA PRO A 14 -14.32 -20.53 -29.28
C PRO A 14 -14.74 -22.00 -29.10
N LEU A 15 -13.91 -22.80 -28.44
CA LEU A 15 -14.16 -24.22 -28.16
C LEU A 15 -14.76 -24.46 -26.77
N ASN A 16 -14.66 -23.49 -25.86
CA ASN A 16 -15.14 -23.60 -24.49
C ASN A 16 -15.57 -22.24 -23.95
N ASP A 17 -16.87 -21.95 -23.98
CA ASP A 17 -17.41 -20.65 -23.57
C ASP A 17 -17.19 -20.32 -22.07
N ALA A 18 -16.77 -21.31 -21.25
CA ALA A 18 -16.42 -21.11 -19.85
C ALA A 18 -14.98 -20.59 -19.65
N GLU A 19 -14.16 -20.60 -20.70
CA GLU A 19 -12.76 -20.17 -20.66
C GLU A 19 -12.55 -18.80 -21.30
N PHE A 20 -11.59 -18.07 -20.74
CA PHE A 20 -11.15 -16.78 -21.23
C PHE A 20 -9.62 -16.70 -21.22
N LEU A 21 -9.10 -15.83 -22.08
CA LEU A 21 -7.67 -15.72 -22.30
C LEU A 21 -7.03 -14.83 -21.25
N LEU A 22 -5.95 -15.33 -20.65
CA LEU A 22 -5.08 -14.57 -19.75
C LEU A 22 -3.71 -14.37 -20.36
N VAL A 23 -3.10 -13.25 -20.00
CA VAL A 23 -1.71 -12.95 -20.37
C VAL A 23 -0.84 -12.86 -19.12
N LYS A 24 0.35 -13.44 -19.24
CA LYS A 24 1.42 -13.37 -18.25
C LYS A 24 1.90 -11.95 -18.12
N GLN A 25 1.80 -11.38 -16.93
CA GLN A 25 2.22 -10.02 -16.64
C GLN A 25 3.74 -9.92 -16.58
N THR A 26 4.27 -8.84 -17.14
CA THR A 26 5.71 -8.56 -17.13
C THR A 26 6.16 -8.25 -15.71
N ARG A 27 7.18 -8.98 -15.24
CA ARG A 27 7.83 -8.68 -13.96
C ARG A 27 8.53 -7.31 -14.01
N PRO A 28 8.63 -6.60 -12.88
CA PRO A 28 9.48 -5.43 -12.79
C PRO A 28 10.94 -5.73 -13.17
N PRO A 29 11.70 -4.72 -13.62
CA PRO A 29 13.09 -4.92 -14.00
C PRO A 29 13.94 -5.38 -12.81
N LYS A 30 14.93 -6.23 -13.12
CA LYS A 30 15.93 -6.70 -12.16
C LYS A 30 16.74 -5.55 -11.57
N PHE A 31 17.26 -5.78 -10.37
CA PHE A 31 18.09 -4.82 -9.66
C PHE A 31 19.55 -4.82 -10.12
N ASN A 32 19.99 -5.83 -10.88
CA ASN A 32 21.39 -6.11 -11.21
C ASN A 32 22.22 -6.32 -9.94
N ASP A 33 21.65 -7.07 -9.00
CA ASP A 33 22.24 -7.40 -7.70
C ASP A 33 21.87 -8.85 -7.39
N GLU A 34 22.87 -9.72 -7.29
CA GLU A 34 22.68 -11.18 -7.21
C GLU A 34 21.85 -11.59 -5.98
N GLU A 35 22.04 -10.91 -4.84
CA GLU A 35 21.28 -11.19 -3.62
C GLU A 35 19.79 -10.92 -3.87
N TYR A 36 19.46 -9.73 -4.39
CA TYR A 36 18.07 -9.32 -4.57
C TYR A 36 17.39 -9.96 -5.76
N ASP A 37 18.12 -10.22 -6.85
CA ASP A 37 17.58 -10.87 -8.05
C ASP A 37 17.35 -12.37 -7.86
N SER A 38 17.87 -12.97 -6.77
CA SER A 38 17.53 -14.34 -6.36
C SER A 38 16.10 -14.46 -5.82
N TYR A 39 15.51 -13.37 -5.32
CA TYR A 39 14.13 -13.34 -4.81
C TYR A 39 13.14 -13.09 -5.95
N VAL A 40 12.68 -14.18 -6.55
CA VAL A 40 11.76 -14.14 -7.68
C VAL A 40 10.30 -14.31 -7.23
N ASP A 41 9.46 -13.36 -7.61
CA ASP A 41 8.00 -13.47 -7.49
C ASP A 41 7.44 -14.47 -8.49
N SER A 42 6.45 -15.26 -8.07
CA SER A 42 5.71 -16.17 -8.97
C SER A 42 5.08 -15.43 -10.13
N ASP A 43 4.88 -16.14 -11.24
CA ASP A 43 4.20 -15.61 -12.41
C ASP A 43 2.81 -15.09 -12.04
N LEU A 44 2.44 -13.95 -12.61
CA LEU A 44 1.14 -13.31 -12.42
C LEU A 44 0.40 -13.35 -13.75
N TRP A 45 -0.82 -13.83 -13.74
CA TRP A 45 -1.69 -13.93 -14.91
C TRP A 45 -2.90 -13.04 -14.70
N ASP A 46 -3.22 -12.20 -15.68
CA ASP A 46 -4.36 -11.28 -15.59
C ASP A 46 -4.98 -11.08 -16.98
N LEU A 47 -6.10 -10.37 -17.03
CA LEU A 47 -6.72 -10.01 -18.31
C LEU A 47 -5.78 -9.13 -19.15
N PRO A 48 -5.63 -9.40 -20.45
CA PRO A 48 -4.88 -8.53 -21.34
C PRO A 48 -5.53 -7.14 -21.36
N SER A 49 -4.70 -6.11 -21.26
CA SER A 49 -5.21 -4.77 -21.01
C SER A 49 -4.25 -3.67 -21.43
N THR A 50 -4.79 -2.50 -21.75
CA THR A 50 -4.02 -1.33 -22.21
C THR A 50 -4.64 -0.03 -21.74
N GLN A 51 -3.87 1.06 -21.81
CA GLN A 51 -4.39 2.39 -21.54
C GLN A 51 -5.43 2.80 -22.59
N LEU A 52 -6.59 3.25 -22.14
CA LEU A 52 -7.67 3.77 -22.98
C LEU A 52 -7.55 5.29 -23.03
N ASN A 53 -7.15 5.80 -24.19
CA ASN A 53 -6.93 7.23 -24.40
C ASN A 53 -8.18 7.92 -24.91
N LEU A 54 -8.28 9.23 -24.65
CA LEU A 54 -9.33 10.07 -25.22
C LEU A 54 -9.08 10.28 -26.72
N LEU A 55 -10.15 10.38 -27.49
CA LEU A 55 -10.08 10.76 -28.91
C LEU A 55 -9.66 12.22 -29.03
N GLU A 56 -8.63 12.48 -29.84
CA GLU A 56 -8.23 13.84 -30.19
C GLU A 56 -9.17 14.47 -31.23
N VAL A 57 -9.79 13.63 -32.08
CA VAL A 57 -10.75 14.04 -33.11
C VAL A 57 -11.96 13.11 -33.05
N LYS A 58 -13.19 13.66 -33.11
CA LYS A 58 -14.42 12.85 -33.16
C LYS A 58 -14.47 12.07 -34.48
N SER A 59 -14.21 10.78 -34.43
CA SER A 59 -14.47 9.81 -35.50
C SER A 59 -15.50 8.78 -35.04
N GLU A 60 -16.27 8.23 -35.96
CA GLU A 60 -17.10 7.07 -35.63
C GLU A 60 -16.19 5.85 -35.40
N PRO A 61 -16.45 5.05 -34.34
CA PRO A 61 -15.67 3.85 -34.09
C PRO A 61 -15.93 2.84 -35.21
N SER A 62 -14.87 2.23 -35.73
CA SER A 62 -14.99 1.14 -36.71
C SER A 62 -15.44 -0.16 -36.05
N ILE A 63 -15.15 -0.34 -34.76
CA ILE A 63 -15.59 -1.49 -33.96
C ILE A 63 -16.82 -1.10 -33.15
N ALA A 64 -17.97 -1.68 -33.49
CA ALA A 64 -19.20 -1.51 -32.73
C ALA A 64 -19.15 -2.36 -31.45
N VAL A 65 -19.13 -1.71 -30.29
CA VAL A 65 -19.22 -2.37 -28.98
C VAL A 65 -20.65 -2.28 -28.47
N GLU A 66 -21.35 -3.42 -28.47
CA GLU A 66 -22.72 -3.50 -27.99
C GLU A 66 -22.83 -3.26 -26.48
N GLY A 67 -23.99 -2.82 -26.02
CA GLY A 67 -24.25 -2.58 -24.58
C GLY A 67 -23.63 -1.31 -24.00
N ALA A 68 -22.88 -0.53 -24.80
CA ALA A 68 -22.32 0.75 -24.36
C ALA A 68 -23.38 1.76 -23.87
N GLU A 69 -24.57 1.73 -24.48
CA GLU A 69 -25.71 2.61 -24.17
C GLU A 69 -26.15 2.48 -22.70
N SER A 70 -26.09 1.26 -22.15
CA SER A 70 -26.47 0.94 -20.76
C SER A 70 -25.54 1.57 -19.71
N TRP A 71 -24.37 2.08 -20.13
CA TRP A 71 -23.37 2.67 -19.25
C TRP A 71 -23.21 4.18 -19.44
N SER A 72 -24.05 4.82 -20.25
CA SER A 72 -23.98 6.24 -20.60
C SER A 72 -23.94 7.22 -19.42
N GLY A 73 -24.46 6.83 -18.25
CA GLY A 73 -24.37 7.62 -17.01
C GLY A 73 -23.01 7.54 -16.29
N LYS A 74 -22.15 6.57 -16.63
CA LYS A 74 -20.82 6.36 -16.03
C LYS A 74 -19.68 6.55 -17.01
N ILE A 75 -19.84 6.08 -18.25
CA ILE A 75 -18.84 6.20 -19.31
C ILE A 75 -19.49 6.35 -20.68
N GLU A 76 -18.99 7.29 -21.48
CA GLU A 76 -19.33 7.43 -22.90
C GLU A 76 -18.15 6.94 -23.74
N LEU A 77 -18.21 5.68 -24.23
CA LEU A 77 -17.12 5.08 -25.02
C LEU A 77 -16.74 5.89 -26.26
N LYS A 78 -17.68 6.65 -26.84
CA LYS A 78 -17.46 7.54 -27.99
C LYS A 78 -16.45 8.67 -27.74
N LYS A 79 -16.03 8.90 -26.48
CA LYS A 79 -14.98 9.85 -26.12
C LYS A 79 -13.58 9.23 -26.18
N PHE A 80 -13.46 7.92 -26.37
CA PHE A 80 -12.22 7.16 -26.27
C PHE A 80 -11.83 6.48 -27.59
N ASP A 81 -10.53 6.32 -27.80
CA ASP A 81 -9.97 5.61 -28.96
C ASP A 81 -10.00 4.10 -28.68
N VAL A 82 -11.21 3.54 -28.75
CA VAL A 82 -11.47 2.12 -28.47
C VAL A 82 -10.80 1.21 -29.49
N ASP A 83 -10.81 1.59 -30.78
CA ASP A 83 -10.24 0.78 -31.87
C ASP A 83 -8.73 0.57 -31.69
N SER A 84 -7.99 1.65 -31.41
CA SER A 84 -6.55 1.57 -31.13
C SER A 84 -6.27 0.76 -29.86
N ALA A 85 -7.09 0.93 -28.82
CA ALA A 85 -6.96 0.17 -27.59
C ALA A 85 -7.20 -1.33 -27.82
N LEU A 86 -8.26 -1.73 -28.52
CA LEU A 86 -8.56 -3.13 -28.83
C LEU A 86 -7.46 -3.77 -29.67
N ASN A 87 -6.97 -3.09 -30.72
CA ASN A 87 -5.87 -3.59 -31.53
C ASN A 87 -4.60 -3.82 -30.69
N ARG A 88 -4.21 -2.85 -29.85
CA ARG A 88 -3.04 -3.00 -28.96
C ARG A 88 -3.19 -4.13 -27.96
N VAL A 89 -4.39 -4.37 -27.44
CA VAL A 89 -4.64 -5.47 -26.49
C VAL A 89 -4.59 -6.82 -27.20
N LEU A 90 -5.15 -6.93 -28.41
CA LEU A 90 -5.09 -8.15 -29.21
C LEU A 90 -3.66 -8.48 -29.67
N GLU A 91 -2.84 -7.46 -29.97
CA GLU A 91 -1.42 -7.66 -30.27
C GLU A 91 -0.65 -8.33 -29.12
N GLN A 92 -1.00 -8.04 -27.85
CA GLN A 92 -0.37 -8.69 -26.68
C GLN A 92 -0.57 -10.21 -26.67
N VAL A 93 -1.66 -10.67 -27.29
CA VAL A 93 -2.09 -12.08 -27.29
C VAL A 93 -1.99 -12.73 -28.68
N GLY A 94 -1.45 -12.01 -29.67
CA GLY A 94 -1.19 -12.53 -31.02
C GLY A 94 -2.42 -12.62 -31.94
N PHE A 95 -3.48 -11.89 -31.64
CA PHE A 95 -4.72 -11.86 -32.43
C PHE A 95 -4.91 -10.50 -33.12
N LYS A 96 -5.85 -10.44 -34.07
CA LYS A 96 -6.30 -9.22 -34.75
C LYS A 96 -7.79 -9.02 -34.53
N ALA A 97 -8.28 -7.79 -34.73
CA ALA A 97 -9.70 -7.48 -34.56
C ALA A 97 -10.61 -8.34 -35.45
N ALA A 98 -10.13 -8.73 -36.65
CA ALA A 98 -10.84 -9.62 -37.57
C ALA A 98 -11.00 -11.06 -37.07
N ASP A 99 -10.21 -11.48 -36.08
CA ASP A 99 -10.30 -12.82 -35.48
C ASP A 99 -11.39 -12.89 -34.39
N VAL A 100 -11.96 -11.74 -34.03
CA VAL A 100 -13.01 -11.58 -33.01
C VAL A 100 -14.33 -11.25 -33.72
N GLY A 101 -15.39 -11.96 -33.36
CA GLY A 101 -16.74 -11.71 -33.88
C GLY A 101 -17.36 -10.53 -33.16
N ASP A 102 -18.25 -10.83 -32.22
CA ASP A 102 -19.04 -9.80 -31.53
C ASP A 102 -18.28 -9.18 -30.36
N TRP A 103 -18.47 -7.87 -30.19
CA TRP A 103 -17.89 -7.07 -29.12
C TRP A 103 -18.99 -6.54 -28.21
N SER A 104 -18.83 -6.71 -26.89
CA SER A 104 -19.80 -6.19 -25.91
C SER A 104 -19.11 -5.53 -24.71
N LEU A 105 -19.65 -4.42 -24.25
CA LEU A 105 -19.21 -3.78 -23.01
C LEU A 105 -19.84 -4.52 -21.83
N LEU A 106 -19.01 -5.17 -21.02
CA LEU A 106 -19.49 -5.96 -19.89
C LEU A 106 -19.63 -5.11 -18.63
N LYS A 107 -18.60 -4.33 -18.30
CA LYS A 107 -18.51 -3.65 -17.00
C LYS A 107 -17.64 -2.40 -17.06
N TYR A 108 -17.98 -1.44 -16.22
CA TYR A 108 -17.13 -0.30 -15.90
C TYR A 108 -16.88 -0.26 -14.38
N VAL A 109 -15.61 -0.22 -13.99
CA VAL A 109 -15.18 -0.22 -12.59
C VAL A 109 -14.36 1.02 -12.31
N GLU A 110 -14.79 1.81 -11.34
CA GLU A 110 -14.04 2.97 -10.85
C GLU A 110 -13.08 2.51 -9.76
N GLU A 111 -11.81 2.89 -9.88
CA GLU A 111 -10.83 2.55 -8.85
C GLU A 111 -10.95 3.51 -7.66
N ALA A 112 -10.79 2.95 -6.46
CA ALA A 112 -10.71 3.78 -5.27
C ALA A 112 -9.47 4.68 -5.27
N HIS A 113 -9.58 5.82 -4.57
CA HIS A 113 -8.54 6.84 -4.54
C HIS A 113 -7.41 6.49 -3.56
N PHE A 114 -6.60 5.50 -3.91
CA PHE A 114 -5.44 5.07 -3.11
C PHE A 114 -4.31 6.11 -3.04
N GLY A 115 -4.21 6.98 -4.06
CA GLY A 115 -3.16 7.99 -4.17
C GLY A 115 -1.74 7.40 -4.28
N PRO A 116 -0.72 8.26 -4.44
CA PRO A 116 -0.83 9.68 -4.78
C PRO A 116 -1.09 9.91 -6.28
N GLY A 117 -0.90 8.88 -7.12
CA GLY A 117 -1.25 8.91 -8.52
C GLY A 117 -2.78 9.01 -8.73
N PRO A 118 -3.23 9.45 -9.91
CA PRO A 118 -4.65 9.46 -10.24
C PRO A 118 -5.25 8.05 -10.22
N PRO A 119 -6.57 7.92 -9.97
CA PRO A 119 -7.27 6.63 -10.08
C PRO A 119 -7.29 6.15 -11.53
N ILE A 120 -7.39 4.83 -11.71
CA ILE A 120 -7.43 4.14 -12.99
C ILE A 120 -8.77 3.40 -13.13
N ASN A 121 -9.70 3.97 -13.87
CA ASN A 121 -10.98 3.33 -14.14
C ASN A 121 -10.84 2.27 -15.23
N SER A 122 -11.44 1.11 -15.04
CA SER A 122 -11.31 -0.04 -15.95
C SER A 122 -12.60 -0.30 -16.72
N VAL A 123 -12.46 -0.40 -18.04
CA VAL A 123 -13.51 -0.73 -19.00
C VAL A 123 -13.31 -2.17 -19.44
N PHE A 124 -14.26 -3.04 -19.12
CA PHE A 124 -14.20 -4.46 -19.45
C PHE A 124 -14.99 -4.72 -20.72
N VAL A 125 -14.28 -5.05 -21.79
CA VAL A 125 -14.87 -5.42 -23.07
C VAL A 125 -14.73 -6.92 -23.26
N ARG A 126 -15.82 -7.57 -23.69
CA ARG A 126 -15.85 -8.97 -24.04
C ARG A 126 -15.82 -9.12 -25.56
N GLY A 127 -15.00 -10.05 -26.04
CA GLY A 127 -14.96 -10.48 -27.43
C GLY A 127 -14.98 -12.01 -27.53
N LYS A 128 -15.64 -12.56 -28.54
CA LYS A 128 -15.62 -14.00 -28.83
C LYS A 128 -14.79 -14.27 -30.08
N LEU A 129 -13.75 -15.11 -29.97
CA LEU A 129 -12.97 -15.52 -31.14
C LEU A 129 -13.86 -16.30 -32.12
N VAL A 130 -13.65 -16.09 -33.41
CA VAL A 130 -14.44 -16.75 -34.48
C VAL A 130 -13.95 -18.16 -34.75
N ALA A 131 -12.65 -18.43 -34.59
CA ALA A 131 -12.05 -19.72 -34.88
C ALA A 131 -11.03 -20.13 -33.81
N SER A 132 -10.91 -21.43 -33.57
CA SER A 132 -9.90 -21.99 -32.67
C SER A 132 -8.50 -21.77 -33.23
N HIS A 133 -7.56 -21.34 -32.40
CA HIS A 133 -6.15 -21.25 -32.76
C HIS A 133 -5.36 -22.28 -31.94
N PRO A 134 -4.75 -23.30 -32.59
CA PRO A 134 -4.15 -24.42 -31.87
C PRO A 134 -2.86 -24.05 -31.11
N ASN A 135 -2.19 -22.96 -31.50
CA ASN A 135 -0.93 -22.53 -30.89
C ASN A 135 -1.09 -21.16 -30.24
N LEU A 136 -1.29 -21.13 -28.93
CA LEU A 136 -1.18 -19.92 -28.13
C LEU A 136 0.29 -19.59 -27.84
N PRO A 137 0.66 -18.30 -27.74
CA PRO A 137 1.95 -17.91 -27.18
C PRO A 137 2.14 -18.48 -25.77
N GLU A 138 3.38 -18.80 -25.37
CA GLU A 138 3.68 -19.24 -23.99
C GLU A 138 3.30 -18.21 -22.92
N SER A 139 3.19 -16.94 -23.31
CA SER A 139 2.73 -15.84 -22.47
C SER A 139 1.21 -15.81 -22.30
N CYS A 140 0.46 -16.74 -22.92
CA CYS A 140 -0.99 -16.76 -22.91
C CYS A 140 -1.51 -18.11 -22.38
N LYS A 141 -2.67 -18.09 -21.71
CA LYS A 141 -3.34 -19.32 -21.27
C LYS A 141 -4.85 -19.15 -21.21
N TRP A 142 -5.56 -20.24 -21.50
CA TRP A 142 -6.99 -20.35 -21.25
C TRP A 142 -7.22 -20.76 -19.80
N LEU A 143 -8.08 -20.04 -19.09
CA LEU A 143 -8.55 -20.43 -17.76
C LEU A 143 -10.05 -20.16 -17.61
N SER A 144 -10.67 -20.93 -16.72
CA SER A 144 -12.05 -20.74 -16.30
C SER A 144 -12.13 -19.95 -14.98
N VAL A 145 -13.31 -19.40 -14.69
CA VAL A 145 -13.60 -18.72 -13.41
C VAL A 145 -13.29 -19.63 -12.21
N PRO A 146 -13.78 -20.89 -12.14
CA PRO A 146 -13.43 -21.80 -11.05
C PRO A 146 -11.93 -22.03 -10.87
N SER A 147 -11.18 -22.17 -11.97
CA SER A 147 -9.73 -22.34 -11.92
C SER A 147 -9.04 -21.12 -11.32
N CYS A 148 -9.47 -19.91 -11.70
CA CYS A 148 -8.93 -18.67 -11.16
C CYS A 148 -9.24 -18.50 -9.66
N LEU A 149 -10.48 -18.82 -9.24
CA LEU A 149 -10.86 -18.81 -7.83
C LEU A 149 -10.01 -19.77 -7.01
N ASN A 150 -9.76 -20.98 -7.52
CA ASN A 150 -8.91 -21.95 -6.85
C ASN A 150 -7.49 -21.41 -6.63
N TRP A 151 -6.91 -20.74 -7.64
CA TRP A 151 -5.57 -20.15 -7.53
C TRP A 151 -5.49 -18.99 -6.54
N LEU A 152 -6.60 -18.29 -6.33
CA LEU A 152 -6.68 -17.18 -5.36
C LEU A 152 -6.91 -17.64 -3.92
N LEU A 153 -7.62 -18.76 -3.72
CA LEU A 153 -8.07 -19.22 -2.39
C LEU A 153 -7.24 -20.38 -1.82
N GLU A 154 -6.63 -21.20 -2.69
CA GLU A 154 -5.76 -22.33 -2.30
C GLU A 154 -4.31 -22.02 -2.65
N VAL A 155 -3.79 -20.94 -2.10
CA VAL A 155 -2.45 -20.48 -2.40
C VAL A 155 -1.39 -21.50 -1.92
N LYS A 156 -0.55 -21.96 -2.86
CA LYS A 156 0.66 -22.73 -2.58
C LYS A 156 1.88 -21.94 -3.03
N GLN A 157 2.95 -22.02 -2.25
CA GLN A 157 4.20 -21.34 -2.55
C GLN A 157 4.76 -21.79 -3.91
N GLY A 158 5.13 -20.83 -4.77
CA GLY A 158 5.69 -21.10 -6.10
C GLY A 158 4.66 -21.30 -7.21
N ASN A 159 3.36 -21.34 -6.90
CA ASN A 159 2.32 -21.41 -7.92
C ASN A 159 2.12 -20.09 -8.65
N ASP A 160 1.57 -20.20 -9.86
CA ASP A 160 1.00 -19.08 -10.62
C ASP A 160 -0.01 -18.29 -9.77
N ARG A 161 -0.04 -16.98 -9.98
CA ARG A 161 -0.94 -16.03 -9.31
C ARG A 161 -1.91 -15.44 -10.30
N VAL A 162 -3.05 -14.98 -9.79
CA VAL A 162 -4.09 -14.29 -10.55
C VAL A 162 -4.11 -12.82 -10.18
N GLY A 163 -4.19 -11.93 -11.18
CA GLY A 163 -4.24 -10.48 -11.00
C GLY A 163 -5.63 -9.90 -10.71
N PRO A 164 -5.67 -8.59 -10.39
CA PRO A 164 -6.87 -7.91 -9.92
C PRO A 164 -7.93 -7.65 -11.00
N LEU A 165 -7.59 -7.60 -12.30
CA LEU A 165 -8.61 -7.34 -13.32
C LEU A 165 -9.56 -8.54 -13.46
N ILE A 166 -9.06 -9.77 -13.32
CA ILE A 166 -9.93 -10.95 -13.25
C ILE A 166 -10.92 -10.83 -12.09
N VAL A 167 -10.45 -10.41 -10.91
CA VAL A 167 -11.30 -10.28 -9.71
C VAL A 167 -12.38 -9.21 -9.95
N ALA A 168 -11.97 -8.00 -10.30
CA ALA A 168 -12.88 -6.87 -10.53
C ALA A 168 -13.87 -7.11 -11.70
N GLY A 169 -13.40 -7.76 -12.77
CA GLY A 169 -14.16 -7.95 -14.01
C GLY A 169 -15.09 -9.15 -14.00
N LEU A 170 -14.66 -10.28 -13.41
CA LEU A 170 -15.32 -11.57 -13.56
C LEU A 170 -15.67 -12.26 -12.24
N LEU A 171 -14.90 -12.05 -11.16
CA LEU A 171 -15.05 -12.86 -9.94
C LEU A 171 -15.82 -12.19 -8.81
N ASN A 172 -15.92 -10.85 -8.75
CA ASN A 172 -16.58 -10.17 -7.63
C ASN A 172 -18.00 -10.68 -7.33
N GLU A 173 -18.73 -11.18 -8.34
CA GLU A 173 -20.08 -11.74 -8.14
C GLU A 173 -20.07 -13.16 -7.53
N PHE A 174 -18.94 -13.85 -7.62
CA PHE A 174 -18.75 -15.23 -7.12
C PHE A 174 -17.97 -15.28 -5.79
N VAL A 175 -17.30 -14.19 -5.41
CA VAL A 175 -16.57 -14.11 -4.14
C VAL A 175 -17.55 -13.87 -3.00
N GLN A 176 -17.54 -14.78 -2.02
CA GLN A 176 -18.47 -14.83 -0.88
C GLN A 176 -18.20 -13.77 0.21
N SER A 177 -17.85 -12.55 -0.20
CA SER A 177 -17.78 -11.41 0.72
C SER A 177 -19.19 -10.94 1.02
N ARG A 178 -19.51 -10.70 2.30
CA ARG A 178 -20.83 -10.16 2.66
C ARG A 178 -20.99 -8.84 1.91
N GLU A 179 -22.20 -8.54 1.44
CA GLU A 179 -22.50 -7.25 0.83
C GLU A 179 -22.22 -6.16 1.88
N LEU A 180 -21.00 -5.65 1.85
CA LEU A 180 -20.51 -4.68 2.80
C LEU A 180 -21.18 -3.38 2.41
N LYS A 181 -21.96 -2.81 3.33
CA LYS A 181 -22.64 -1.53 3.07
C LYS A 181 -21.62 -0.41 3.18
N ILE A 182 -20.80 -0.27 2.14
CA ILE A 182 -19.91 0.87 1.98
C ILE A 182 -20.76 2.08 1.57
N PRO A 183 -20.62 3.23 2.25
CA PRO A 183 -21.31 4.46 1.87
C PRO A 183 -21.06 4.80 0.40
N SER A 184 -22.08 5.26 -0.32
CA SER A 184 -21.96 5.58 -1.75
C SER A 184 -20.98 6.72 -2.05
N THR A 185 -20.55 7.45 -1.02
CA THR A 185 -19.52 8.50 -1.09
C THR A 185 -18.10 7.96 -1.10
N LEU A 186 -17.91 6.67 -0.79
CA LEU A 186 -16.61 6.00 -0.76
C LEU A 186 -16.51 4.97 -1.87
N SER A 187 -15.36 4.96 -2.53
CA SER A 187 -14.96 3.87 -3.42
C SER A 187 -14.11 2.88 -2.63
N TYR A 188 -14.22 1.60 -2.96
CA TYR A 188 -13.43 0.54 -2.37
C TYR A 188 -12.90 -0.39 -3.45
N GLN A 189 -11.91 -1.20 -3.11
CA GLN A 189 -11.43 -2.30 -3.94
C GLN A 189 -11.37 -3.57 -3.11
N GLU A 190 -11.84 -4.67 -3.65
CA GLU A 190 -11.61 -5.99 -3.08
C GLU A 190 -10.52 -6.69 -3.88
N TYR A 191 -9.33 -6.83 -3.29
CA TYR A 191 -8.27 -7.66 -3.84
C TYR A 191 -7.14 -7.89 -2.81
N PRO A 192 -6.73 -9.16 -2.60
CA PRO A 192 -7.34 -10.40 -3.12
C PRO A 192 -8.76 -10.67 -2.59
N PRO A 193 -9.46 -11.71 -3.06
CA PRO A 193 -10.80 -12.06 -2.59
C PRO A 193 -10.91 -12.10 -1.06
N GLY A 194 -11.93 -11.47 -0.49
CA GLY A 194 -12.14 -11.33 0.94
C GLY A 194 -11.39 -10.18 1.62
N VAL A 195 -10.49 -9.50 0.91
CA VAL A 195 -9.71 -8.36 1.42
C VAL A 195 -10.25 -7.05 0.84
N VAL A 196 -11.16 -6.40 1.56
CA VAL A 196 -11.77 -5.14 1.14
C VAL A 196 -10.92 -3.97 1.62
N LEU A 197 -10.56 -3.06 0.71
CA LEU A 197 -9.75 -1.87 0.96
C LEU A 197 -10.57 -0.62 0.71
N VAL A 198 -10.69 0.22 1.75
CA VAL A 198 -11.39 1.50 1.68
C VAL A 198 -10.38 2.61 1.99
N PRO A 199 -9.93 3.39 0.99
CA PRO A 199 -9.02 4.51 1.22
C PRO A 199 -9.72 5.64 1.99
N MET A 200 -9.52 5.68 3.31
CA MET A 200 -10.11 6.67 4.19
C MET A 200 -9.22 7.90 4.26
N GLY A 201 -9.77 9.09 4.06
CA GLY A 201 -8.94 10.30 4.14
C GLY A 201 -8.43 10.54 5.56
N SER A 202 -7.12 10.58 5.72
CA SER A 202 -6.44 10.47 7.02
C SER A 202 -5.41 11.59 7.25
N LYS A 203 -4.76 11.61 8.41
CA LYS A 203 -3.69 12.57 8.75
C LYS A 203 -2.30 12.12 8.27
N THR A 204 -2.23 11.42 7.14
CA THR A 204 -0.96 10.96 6.54
C THR A 204 -0.09 12.11 6.01
N GLY A 205 1.21 11.84 5.90
CA GLY A 205 2.17 12.67 5.17
C GLY A 205 1.98 12.62 3.66
N LYS A 206 2.39 13.70 2.97
CA LYS A 206 2.47 13.74 1.51
C LYS A 206 3.48 12.69 1.01
N PRO A 207 3.24 12.05 -0.16
CA PRO A 207 2.25 12.44 -1.16
C PRO A 207 0.86 11.82 -0.96
N PHE A 208 0.67 11.00 0.07
CA PHE A 208 -0.62 10.35 0.35
C PHE A 208 -1.62 11.32 0.99
N TYR A 209 -2.89 10.96 0.86
CA TYR A 209 -4.02 11.68 1.46
C TYR A 209 -5.00 10.74 2.19
N THR A 210 -4.74 9.45 2.11
CA THR A 210 -5.60 8.37 2.59
C THR A 210 -4.77 7.31 3.31
N THR A 211 -5.42 6.62 4.25
CA THR A 211 -4.98 5.36 4.85
C THR A 211 -6.01 4.31 4.46
N ASN A 212 -5.57 3.13 4.05
CA ASN A 212 -6.44 2.03 3.67
C ASN A 212 -7.03 1.38 4.92
N LEU A 213 -8.32 1.59 5.15
CA LEU A 213 -9.10 0.74 6.06
C LEU A 213 -9.24 -0.63 5.40
N VAL A 214 -8.71 -1.68 6.03
CA VAL A 214 -8.88 -3.05 5.55
C VAL A 214 -10.04 -3.71 6.29
N VAL A 215 -10.95 -4.35 5.56
CA VAL A 215 -12.12 -5.01 6.12
C VAL A 215 -12.20 -6.46 5.65
N PHE A 216 -12.38 -7.37 6.60
CA PHE A 216 -12.75 -8.76 6.36
C PHE A 216 -14.15 -8.99 6.93
N ALA A 217 -15.09 -9.42 6.09
CA ALA A 217 -16.46 -9.73 6.51
C ALA A 217 -17.02 -10.89 5.65
N PRO A 218 -16.61 -12.15 5.93
CA PRO A 218 -17.10 -13.31 5.19
C PRO A 218 -18.63 -13.49 5.36
N GLN A 219 -19.32 -13.99 4.32
CA GLN A 219 -20.78 -14.19 4.35
C GLN A 219 -21.22 -15.23 5.39
N ASN A 220 -20.51 -16.37 5.45
CA ASN A 220 -20.85 -17.51 6.29
C ASN A 220 -19.86 -17.61 7.44
N ALA A 221 -20.17 -16.96 8.57
CA ALA A 221 -19.44 -17.22 9.80
C ALA A 221 -19.69 -18.67 10.22
N SER A 222 -18.75 -19.57 9.91
CA SER A 222 -18.82 -20.96 10.37
C SER A 222 -18.72 -21.00 11.90
N SER A 223 -19.53 -21.84 12.55
CA SER A 223 -19.49 -22.05 14.00
C SER A 223 -18.20 -22.74 14.47
N ASP A 224 -17.30 -23.10 13.55
CA ASP A 224 -15.95 -23.65 13.80
C ASP A 224 -15.02 -22.69 14.57
N SER A 225 -15.54 -21.52 14.98
CA SER A 225 -14.92 -20.57 15.92
C SER A 225 -14.50 -21.16 17.28
N GLU A 226 -14.82 -22.42 17.56
CA GLU A 226 -14.42 -23.16 18.76
C GLU A 226 -13.21 -24.10 18.56
N LYS A 227 -12.41 -23.92 17.49
CA LYS A 227 -11.09 -24.58 17.46
C LYS A 227 -10.15 -23.93 18.49
N ASN A 228 -9.77 -24.72 19.50
CA ASN A 228 -8.78 -24.36 20.53
C ASN A 228 -7.48 -23.86 19.87
N GLY A 229 -7.14 -22.58 20.05
CA GLY A 229 -5.82 -22.03 19.64
C GLY A 229 -5.81 -20.57 19.15
N PHE A 230 -6.95 -20.00 18.77
CA PHE A 230 -7.00 -18.59 18.34
C PHE A 230 -6.96 -17.63 19.54
N ILE A 231 -6.17 -16.55 19.44
CA ILE A 231 -6.13 -15.50 20.48
C ILE A 231 -7.42 -14.68 20.50
N ALA A 232 -8.06 -14.55 19.33
CA ALA A 232 -9.32 -13.85 19.17
C ALA A 232 -10.12 -14.51 18.04
N SER A 233 -11.44 -14.49 18.18
CA SER A 233 -12.38 -14.96 17.16
C SER A 233 -13.49 -13.94 16.98
N GLY A 234 -13.84 -13.62 15.75
CA GLY A 234 -14.92 -12.69 15.41
C GLY A 234 -15.61 -13.06 14.09
N ASP A 235 -16.64 -12.30 13.75
CA ASP A 235 -17.38 -12.48 12.49
C ASP A 235 -16.91 -11.48 11.42
N ALA A 236 -16.22 -10.42 11.85
CA ALA A 236 -15.59 -9.44 10.98
C ALA A 236 -14.32 -8.88 11.63
N LEU A 237 -13.43 -8.33 10.80
CA LEU A 237 -12.21 -7.64 11.21
C LEU A 237 -12.10 -6.31 10.49
N ILE A 238 -11.72 -5.26 11.22
CA ILE A 238 -11.22 -4.01 10.69
C ILE A 238 -9.73 -3.87 11.04
N VAL A 239 -8.91 -3.43 10.09
CA VAL A 239 -7.52 -3.04 10.31
C VAL A 239 -7.37 -1.54 10.10
N ASP A 240 -6.69 -0.88 11.05
CA ASP A 240 -6.29 0.54 11.02
C ASP A 240 -7.44 1.50 10.67
N PRO A 241 -8.41 1.73 11.59
CA PRO A 241 -9.55 2.60 11.35
C PRO A 241 -9.22 4.10 11.32
N GLY A 242 -7.97 4.49 11.09
CA GLY A 242 -7.53 5.87 11.14
C GLY A 242 -8.11 6.71 10.01
N CYS A 243 -8.88 7.74 10.38
CA CYS A 243 -9.43 8.70 9.44
C CYS A 243 -9.60 10.06 10.12
N ARG A 244 -9.73 11.13 9.31
CA ARG A 244 -10.03 12.46 9.87
C ARG A 244 -11.47 12.51 10.36
N SER A 245 -11.75 13.41 11.31
CA SER A 245 -13.10 13.67 11.85
C SER A 245 -14.19 13.84 10.80
N LYS A 246 -13.87 14.45 9.66
CA LYS A 246 -14.82 14.64 8.54
C LYS A 246 -15.28 13.33 7.87
N PHE A 247 -14.61 12.20 8.12
CA PHE A 247 -14.95 10.87 7.61
C PHE A 247 -15.48 9.92 8.70
N HIS A 248 -15.73 10.43 9.91
CA HIS A 248 -16.23 9.62 11.02
C HIS A 248 -17.65 9.09 10.79
N GLU A 249 -18.46 9.81 10.00
CA GLU A 249 -19.82 9.36 9.67
C GLU A 249 -19.77 8.15 8.72
N GLU A 250 -18.95 8.22 7.68
CA GLU A 250 -18.74 7.12 6.75
C GLU A 250 -18.14 5.90 7.47
N LEU A 251 -17.16 6.11 8.35
CA LEU A 251 -16.63 5.03 9.18
C LEU A 251 -17.72 4.42 10.08
N ALA A 252 -18.56 5.24 10.72
CA ALA A 252 -19.67 4.75 11.54
C ALA A 252 -20.67 3.92 10.73
N GLN A 253 -20.97 4.32 9.49
CA GLN A 253 -21.84 3.56 8.58
C GLN A 253 -21.23 2.19 8.23
N ILE A 254 -19.92 2.15 7.95
CA ILE A 254 -19.21 0.88 7.72
C ILE A 254 -19.30 -0.01 8.96
N VAL A 255 -18.93 0.50 10.13
CA VAL A 255 -18.89 -0.26 11.40
C VAL A 255 -20.27 -0.79 11.79
N THR A 256 -21.31 0.03 11.67
CA THR A 256 -22.68 -0.36 12.01
C THR A 256 -23.27 -1.39 11.04
N SER A 257 -22.71 -1.51 9.83
CA SER A 257 -23.07 -2.56 8.87
C SER A 257 -22.40 -3.91 9.15
N LEU A 258 -21.33 -3.92 9.95
CA LEU A 258 -20.60 -5.13 10.32
C LEU A 258 -21.28 -5.87 11.50
N PRO A 259 -21.04 -7.18 11.65
CA PRO A 259 -21.44 -7.94 12.82
C PRO A 259 -20.96 -7.32 14.14
N ARG A 260 -21.70 -7.58 15.23
CA ARG A 260 -21.31 -7.11 16.58
C ARG A 260 -20.00 -7.73 17.07
N LYS A 261 -19.72 -9.00 16.78
CA LYS A 261 -18.47 -9.68 17.15
C LYS A 261 -17.31 -9.22 16.24
N LEU A 262 -17.00 -7.93 16.31
CA LEU A 262 -15.98 -7.26 15.52
C LEU A 262 -14.63 -7.35 16.22
N VAL A 263 -13.63 -7.81 15.48
CA VAL A 263 -12.23 -7.65 15.87
C VAL A 263 -11.70 -6.38 15.22
N VAL A 264 -10.88 -5.64 15.96
CA VAL A 264 -10.15 -4.47 15.46
C VAL A 264 -8.67 -4.79 15.61
N PHE A 265 -7.90 -4.65 14.55
CA PHE A 265 -6.45 -4.81 14.59
C PHE A 265 -5.80 -3.48 14.27
N VAL A 266 -4.82 -3.07 15.07
CA VAL A 266 -4.04 -1.87 14.80
C VAL A 266 -2.60 -2.27 14.55
N THR A 267 -2.05 -1.89 13.39
CA THR A 267 -0.67 -2.17 13.01
C THR A 267 0.31 -1.41 13.91
N HIS A 268 0.03 -0.13 14.17
CA HIS A 268 0.81 0.74 15.05
C HIS A 268 0.04 2.02 15.45
N HIS A 269 0.63 2.82 16.33
CA HIS A 269 -0.06 3.89 17.07
C HIS A 269 -0.16 5.24 16.35
N HIS A 270 0.33 5.39 15.12
CA HIS A 270 0.28 6.70 14.46
C HIS A 270 -1.17 7.12 14.17
N HIS A 271 -1.42 8.42 14.24
CA HIS A 271 -2.76 9.00 14.23
C HIS A 271 -3.60 8.57 13.03
N ASP A 272 -3.00 8.49 11.86
CA ASP A 272 -3.64 8.07 10.63
C ASP A 272 -4.01 6.58 10.56
N HIS A 273 -3.71 5.80 11.61
CA HIS A 273 -4.14 4.41 11.80
C HIS A 273 -5.14 4.26 12.96
N VAL A 274 -5.12 5.17 13.93
CA VAL A 274 -5.89 5.02 15.19
C VAL A 274 -6.96 6.07 15.44
N ASP A 275 -6.96 7.21 14.73
CA ASP A 275 -7.86 8.34 15.01
C ASP A 275 -9.37 7.98 14.93
N GLY A 276 -9.73 6.90 14.23
CA GLY A 276 -11.11 6.41 14.15
C GLY A 276 -11.49 5.36 15.20
N LEU A 277 -10.59 4.97 16.11
CA LEU A 277 -10.90 3.99 17.18
C LEU A 277 -12.08 4.43 18.06
N SER A 278 -12.18 5.73 18.34
CA SER A 278 -13.30 6.30 19.12
C SER A 278 -14.65 6.10 18.43
N VAL A 279 -14.67 6.08 17.10
CA VAL A 279 -15.86 5.77 16.30
C VAL A 279 -16.21 4.30 16.42
N ILE A 280 -15.21 3.40 16.35
CA ILE A 280 -15.42 1.96 16.54
C ILE A 280 -16.03 1.71 17.92
N GLN A 281 -15.42 2.24 18.98
CA GLN A 281 -15.88 2.07 20.36
C GLN A 281 -17.33 2.54 20.56
N ARG A 282 -17.70 3.67 19.96
CA ARG A 282 -19.07 4.21 20.05
C ARG A 282 -20.09 3.35 19.28
N CYS A 283 -19.73 2.89 18.08
CA CYS A 283 -20.64 2.20 17.19
C CYS A 283 -20.73 0.69 17.45
N ASN A 284 -19.67 0.10 18.02
CA ASN A 284 -19.57 -1.30 18.38
C ASN A 284 -18.78 -1.45 19.71
N PRO A 285 -19.44 -1.22 20.87
CA PRO A 285 -18.78 -1.23 22.18
C PRO A 285 -18.31 -2.63 22.63
N ASP A 286 -18.74 -3.69 21.94
CA ASP A 286 -18.32 -5.07 22.20
C ASP A 286 -17.11 -5.49 21.34
N ALA A 287 -16.56 -4.56 20.54
CA ALA A 287 -15.44 -4.84 19.66
C ALA A 287 -14.17 -5.18 20.45
N THR A 288 -13.43 -6.19 19.98
CA THR A 288 -12.16 -6.60 20.58
C THR A 288 -10.99 -5.97 19.84
N LEU A 289 -10.26 -5.07 20.51
CA LEU A 289 -9.04 -4.46 19.96
C LEU A 289 -7.82 -5.37 20.20
N LEU A 290 -7.09 -5.64 19.13
CA LEU A 290 -5.81 -6.36 19.10
C LEU A 290 -4.71 -5.39 18.66
N ALA A 291 -3.66 -5.29 19.47
CA ALA A 291 -2.48 -4.51 19.12
C ALA A 291 -1.29 -4.95 19.98
N HIS A 292 -0.08 -4.61 19.51
CA HIS A 292 1.11 -4.78 20.32
C HIS A 292 1.09 -3.86 21.55
N GLU A 293 1.69 -4.30 22.66
CA GLU A 293 1.67 -3.54 23.92
C GLU A 293 2.31 -2.16 23.79
N ASN A 294 3.45 -2.05 23.09
CA ASN A 294 4.10 -0.76 22.83
C ASN A 294 3.24 0.20 21.99
N THR A 295 2.40 -0.35 21.11
CA THR A 295 1.44 0.45 20.33
C THR A 295 0.35 0.99 21.25
N MET A 296 -0.25 0.13 22.08
CA MET A 296 -1.30 0.54 23.01
C MET A 296 -0.85 1.56 24.07
N ARG A 297 0.39 1.49 24.55
CA ARG A 297 0.95 2.48 25.49
C ARG A 297 0.98 3.91 24.93
N ARG A 298 0.89 4.06 23.61
CA ARG A 298 0.94 5.36 22.91
C ARG A 298 -0.43 5.82 22.37
N ILE A 299 -1.46 4.99 22.52
CA ILE A 299 -2.84 5.35 22.16
C ILE A 299 -3.51 6.00 23.38
N GLY A 300 -4.15 7.15 23.17
CA GLY A 300 -4.80 7.89 24.25
C GLY A 300 -6.10 7.22 24.69
N LYS A 301 -6.48 7.45 25.97
CA LYS A 301 -7.79 6.98 26.47
C LYS A 301 -8.99 7.61 25.78
N ASP A 302 -8.80 8.79 25.20
CA ASP A 302 -9.82 9.48 24.40
C ASP A 302 -10.07 8.76 23.06
N ASP A 303 -9.05 8.05 22.54
CA ASP A 303 -9.15 7.26 21.31
C ASP A 303 -9.70 5.86 21.59
N TRP A 304 -9.24 5.21 22.67
CA TRP A 304 -9.75 3.91 23.13
C TRP A 304 -9.67 3.79 24.65
N SER A 305 -10.82 3.63 25.31
CA SER A 305 -10.91 3.47 26.76
C SER A 305 -11.36 2.09 27.23
N LEU A 306 -11.77 1.22 26.29
CA LEU A 306 -12.10 -0.18 26.58
C LEU A 306 -10.84 -1.04 26.79
N GLY A 307 -11.05 -2.28 27.22
CA GLY A 307 -9.98 -3.28 27.25
C GLY A 307 -9.43 -3.56 25.85
N PHE A 308 -8.22 -4.13 25.80
CA PHE A 308 -7.61 -4.64 24.57
C PHE A 308 -6.93 -5.97 24.86
N THR A 309 -6.66 -6.74 23.81
CA THR A 309 -5.86 -7.96 23.88
C THR A 309 -4.49 -7.71 23.28
N ALA A 310 -3.45 -7.82 24.11
CA ALA A 310 -2.08 -7.68 23.66
C ALA A 310 -1.69 -8.89 22.79
N ILE A 311 -1.01 -8.62 21.67
CA ILE A 311 -0.47 -9.65 20.77
C ILE A 311 1.05 -9.50 20.63
N SER A 312 1.75 -10.63 20.55
CA SER A 312 3.20 -10.73 20.42
C SER A 312 3.68 -10.92 18.98
N GLY A 313 2.77 -11.22 18.06
CA GLY A 313 3.01 -11.35 16.63
C GLY A 313 3.39 -12.74 16.16
N THR A 314 2.80 -13.74 16.79
CA THR A 314 2.78 -15.15 16.33
C THR A 314 1.38 -15.77 16.41
N GLU A 315 0.41 -15.03 16.95
CA GLU A 315 -0.93 -15.51 17.24
C GLU A 315 -1.80 -15.60 16.00
N GLU A 316 -2.72 -16.56 16.03
CA GLU A 316 -3.74 -16.71 15.00
C GLU A 316 -5.07 -16.08 15.44
N ILE A 317 -5.75 -15.45 14.49
CA ILE A 317 -7.04 -14.79 14.63
C ILE A 317 -8.02 -15.46 13.67
N CYS A 318 -9.20 -15.83 14.16
CA CYS A 318 -10.26 -16.43 13.34
C CYS A 318 -11.36 -15.43 13.04
N ILE A 319 -11.63 -15.16 11.75
CA ILE A 319 -12.66 -14.22 11.31
C ILE A 319 -13.63 -14.96 10.40
N GLY A 320 -14.81 -15.32 10.92
CA GLY A 320 -15.83 -16.08 10.20
C GLY A 320 -15.31 -17.36 9.54
N GLY A 321 -14.38 -18.06 10.20
CA GLY A 321 -13.72 -19.27 9.68
C GLY A 321 -12.45 -19.02 8.85
N GLN A 322 -12.16 -17.78 8.48
CA GLN A 322 -10.89 -17.41 7.84
C GLN A 322 -9.80 -17.24 8.90
N ARG A 323 -8.60 -17.75 8.60
CA ARG A 323 -7.44 -17.66 9.49
C ARG A 323 -6.55 -16.48 9.08
N LEU A 324 -6.26 -15.60 10.03
CA LEU A 324 -5.26 -14.56 9.93
C LEU A 324 -4.16 -14.78 10.96
N ILE A 325 -2.93 -14.40 10.64
CA ILE A 325 -1.75 -14.61 11.50
C ILE A 325 -1.10 -13.26 11.76
N ALA A 326 -1.04 -12.86 13.03
CA ALA A 326 -0.34 -11.65 13.44
C ALA A 326 1.17 -11.86 13.30
N LEU A 327 1.88 -10.86 12.77
CA LEU A 327 3.32 -10.93 12.52
C LEU A 327 4.03 -9.73 13.16
N PHE A 328 4.88 -9.97 14.15
CA PHE A 328 5.69 -8.91 14.72
C PHE A 328 6.74 -8.43 13.71
N SER A 329 6.66 -7.16 13.36
CA SER A 329 7.50 -6.56 12.31
C SER A 329 8.01 -5.19 12.75
N PRO A 330 8.83 -5.12 13.81
CA PRO A 330 9.41 -3.87 14.27
C PRO A 330 10.33 -3.28 13.20
N GLY A 331 10.63 -2.00 13.36
CA GLY A 331 11.52 -1.25 12.49
C GLY A 331 10.94 0.11 12.14
N HIS A 332 9.68 0.14 11.70
CA HIS A 332 8.93 1.39 11.55
C HIS A 332 8.65 2.03 12.92
N THR A 333 8.12 1.24 13.85
CA THR A 333 8.07 1.53 15.30
C THR A 333 8.47 0.26 16.07
N ASP A 334 8.66 0.36 17.38
CA ASP A 334 8.93 -0.77 18.29
C ASP A 334 7.70 -1.62 18.63
N GLY A 335 6.53 -1.29 18.06
CA GLY A 335 5.28 -2.03 18.23
C GLY A 335 4.56 -2.31 16.92
N HIS A 336 5.25 -2.14 15.78
CA HIS A 336 4.66 -2.36 14.47
C HIS A 336 4.37 -3.85 14.22
N MET A 337 3.18 -4.11 13.68
CA MET A 337 2.67 -5.44 13.38
C MET A 337 2.17 -5.52 11.94
N GLY A 338 2.37 -6.66 11.31
CA GLY A 338 1.73 -7.06 10.06
C GLY A 338 0.68 -8.13 10.31
N LEU A 339 -0.16 -8.39 9.31
CA LEU A 339 -1.21 -9.40 9.39
C LEU A 339 -1.27 -10.19 8.08
N LEU A 340 -1.06 -11.51 8.16
CA LEU A 340 -1.12 -12.40 7.01
C LEU A 340 -2.49 -13.06 6.92
N HIS A 341 -3.17 -12.90 5.77
CA HIS A 341 -4.35 -13.67 5.45
C HIS A 341 -3.95 -15.02 4.86
N ALA A 342 -4.26 -16.12 5.56
CA ALA A 342 -3.68 -17.43 5.25
C ALA A 342 -4.17 -18.04 3.92
N SER A 343 -5.43 -17.82 3.53
CA SER A 343 -5.99 -18.43 2.31
C SER A 343 -5.43 -17.79 1.04
N THR A 344 -5.36 -16.46 0.99
CA THR A 344 -4.83 -15.71 -0.17
C THR A 344 -3.33 -15.43 -0.05
N HIS A 345 -2.70 -15.87 1.04
CA HIS A 345 -1.30 -15.62 1.40
C HIS A 345 -0.88 -14.15 1.22
N SER A 346 -1.79 -13.25 1.57
CA SER A 346 -1.65 -11.79 1.37
C SER A 346 -1.26 -11.13 2.66
N LEU A 347 -0.22 -10.29 2.62
CA LEU A 347 0.31 -9.63 3.80
C LEU A 347 -0.15 -8.17 3.86
N ILE A 348 -0.95 -7.87 4.86
CA ILE A 348 -1.24 -6.52 5.30
C ILE A 348 -0.01 -6.02 6.06
N VAL A 349 0.75 -5.15 5.40
CA VAL A 349 2.14 -4.83 5.78
C VAL A 349 2.27 -3.58 6.64
N GLY A 350 1.15 -2.91 6.94
CA GLY A 350 1.15 -1.67 7.69
C GLY A 350 1.95 -0.59 6.96
N ASP A 351 2.82 0.08 7.72
CA ASP A 351 3.71 1.15 7.28
C ASP A 351 5.16 0.68 7.10
N HIS A 352 5.41 -0.63 7.18
CA HIS A 352 6.73 -1.19 6.85
C HIS A 352 7.09 -0.95 5.37
N CYS A 353 6.09 -0.98 4.48
CA CYS A 353 6.20 -0.56 3.09
C CYS A 353 4.97 0.26 2.69
N VAL A 354 5.17 1.28 1.85
CA VAL A 354 4.11 2.08 1.23
C VAL A 354 4.15 1.96 -0.29
N GLY A 355 3.01 2.19 -0.95
CA GLY A 355 2.82 1.98 -2.39
C GLY A 355 3.60 2.93 -3.30
N GLN A 356 4.13 4.02 -2.76
CA GLN A 356 5.01 4.94 -3.49
C GLN A 356 5.99 5.64 -2.53
N GLY A 357 7.25 5.77 -2.96
CA GLY A 357 8.29 6.39 -2.16
C GLY A 357 8.92 5.41 -1.18
N SER A 358 9.26 5.89 0.02
CA SER A 358 9.86 5.09 1.08
C SER A 358 9.14 5.35 2.40
N ALA A 359 9.05 4.32 3.22
CA ALA A 359 8.49 4.36 4.56
C ALA A 359 9.44 5.09 5.52
N VAL A 360 8.89 6.03 6.28
CA VAL A 360 9.59 6.67 7.39
C VAL A 360 9.74 5.65 8.51
N LEU A 361 10.84 5.68 9.26
CA LEU A 361 10.94 4.95 10.52
C LEU A 361 10.94 5.96 11.66
N ASP A 362 10.06 5.78 12.64
CA ASP A 362 9.86 6.71 13.73
C ASP A 362 10.87 6.44 14.86
N VAL A 363 12.01 7.13 14.78
CA VAL A 363 13.07 7.07 15.80
C VAL A 363 12.57 7.44 17.21
N THR A 364 11.49 8.22 17.32
CA THR A 364 10.94 8.63 18.62
C THR A 364 10.05 7.56 19.26
N SER A 365 9.68 6.56 18.47
CA SER A 365 8.87 5.41 18.88
C SER A 365 9.62 4.09 18.67
N GLY A 366 10.95 4.12 18.80
CA GLY A 366 11.82 2.95 18.76
C GLY A 366 12.06 2.37 17.36
N GLY A 367 11.62 3.05 16.30
CA GLY A 367 11.95 2.68 14.93
C GLY A 367 13.46 2.67 14.72
N ASN A 368 13.97 1.62 14.07
CA ASN A 368 15.38 1.42 13.83
C ASN A 368 15.62 0.56 12.59
N MET A 369 16.80 0.70 12.00
CA MET A 369 17.14 0.05 10.74
C MET A 369 17.39 -1.45 10.92
N THR A 370 17.97 -1.87 12.04
CA THR A 370 18.29 -3.28 12.30
C THR A 370 17.03 -4.14 12.28
N ASP A 371 16.03 -3.75 13.04
CA ASP A 371 14.73 -4.41 13.07
C ASP A 371 14.04 -4.31 11.71
N TYR A 372 14.13 -3.16 11.04
CA TYR A 372 13.55 -2.99 9.71
C TYR A 372 14.12 -3.99 8.69
N PHE A 373 15.45 -4.13 8.62
CA PHE A 373 16.09 -5.09 7.73
C PHE A 373 15.66 -6.53 8.08
N GLN A 374 15.68 -6.90 9.36
CA GLN A 374 15.26 -8.23 9.81
C GLN A 374 13.80 -8.53 9.46
N SER A 375 12.88 -7.61 9.73
CA SER A 375 11.47 -7.73 9.38
C SER A 375 11.26 -7.84 7.86
N THR A 376 12.04 -7.10 7.07
CA THR A 376 11.97 -7.18 5.60
C THR A 376 12.42 -8.55 5.08
N TYR A 377 13.52 -9.10 5.60
CA TYR A 377 13.96 -10.45 5.21
C TYR A 377 12.93 -11.52 5.60
N LYS A 378 12.35 -11.44 6.81
CA LYS A 378 11.26 -12.35 7.22
C LYS A 378 10.08 -12.29 6.25
N PHE A 379 9.70 -11.11 5.77
CA PHE A 379 8.63 -10.98 4.77
C PHE A 379 9.02 -11.54 3.40
N MET A 380 10.29 -11.43 3.00
CA MET A 380 10.77 -12.03 1.76
C MET A 380 10.77 -13.55 1.81
N GLU A 381 11.18 -14.13 2.95
CA GLU A 381 11.12 -15.57 3.23
C GLU A 381 9.69 -16.09 3.31
N LEU A 382 8.78 -15.31 3.92
CA LEU A 382 7.35 -15.60 3.96
C LEU A 382 6.75 -15.71 2.55
N ALA A 383 7.35 -15.03 1.56
CA ALA A 383 6.96 -15.04 0.17
C ALA A 383 5.45 -14.78 -0.05
N PRO A 384 4.90 -13.66 0.46
CA PRO A 384 3.49 -13.35 0.28
C PRO A 384 3.15 -13.22 -1.21
N HIS A 385 1.89 -13.48 -1.56
CA HIS A 385 1.40 -13.36 -2.94
C HIS A 385 1.02 -11.93 -3.32
N ALA A 386 0.72 -11.09 -2.33
CA ALA A 386 0.45 -9.67 -2.46
C ALA A 386 0.86 -8.94 -1.17
N LEU A 387 1.30 -7.69 -1.31
CA LEU A 387 1.49 -6.78 -0.19
C LEU A 387 0.38 -5.73 -0.21
N VAL A 388 -0.31 -5.59 0.91
CA VAL A 388 -1.38 -4.61 1.13
C VAL A 388 -0.83 -3.54 2.09
N PRO A 389 -0.29 -2.43 1.56
CA PRO A 389 0.17 -1.33 2.39
C PRO A 389 -1.02 -0.51 2.92
N MET A 390 -0.80 0.22 4.02
CA MET A 390 -1.79 1.17 4.51
C MET A 390 -1.84 2.45 3.69
N HIS A 391 -0.84 2.71 2.86
CA HIS A 391 -0.82 3.85 1.95
C HIS A 391 -0.50 3.42 0.53
N GLY A 392 -1.39 3.75 -0.41
CA GLY A 392 -1.27 3.39 -1.83
C GLY A 392 -1.95 2.08 -2.21
N ARG A 393 -1.67 1.59 -3.43
CA ARG A 393 -2.30 0.39 -4.00
C ARG A 393 -1.67 -0.89 -3.47
N VAL A 394 -2.41 -1.99 -3.58
CA VAL A 394 -1.87 -3.34 -3.42
C VAL A 394 -0.72 -3.56 -4.38
N ASN A 395 0.39 -4.09 -3.88
CA ASN A 395 1.53 -4.46 -4.68
C ASN A 395 1.47 -5.94 -5.06
N LEU A 396 1.63 -6.20 -6.36
CA LEU A 396 1.56 -7.53 -6.97
C LEU A 396 2.93 -8.16 -7.22
N TRP A 397 4.02 -7.52 -6.78
CA TRP A 397 5.40 -8.00 -6.93
C TRP A 397 6.11 -7.85 -5.58
N PRO A 398 5.63 -8.59 -4.56
CA PRO A 398 5.95 -8.31 -3.19
C PRO A 398 7.43 -8.51 -2.85
N LYS A 399 8.08 -9.57 -3.35
CA LYS A 399 9.52 -9.76 -3.16
C LYS A 399 10.31 -8.65 -3.85
N HIS A 400 9.92 -8.28 -5.07
CA HIS A 400 10.56 -7.16 -5.78
C HIS A 400 10.46 -5.84 -4.99
N MET A 401 9.28 -5.52 -4.47
CA MET A 401 9.09 -4.32 -3.63
C MET A 401 10.00 -4.36 -2.39
N LEU A 402 10.00 -5.45 -1.63
CA LEU A 402 10.82 -5.60 -0.42
C LEU A 402 12.33 -5.49 -0.72
N CYS A 403 12.80 -6.17 -1.78
CA CYS A 403 14.17 -6.03 -2.28
C CYS A 403 14.51 -4.57 -2.63
N GLY A 404 13.60 -3.86 -3.30
CA GLY A 404 13.77 -2.45 -3.63
C GLY A 404 13.97 -1.57 -2.40
N TYR A 405 13.22 -1.83 -1.32
CA TYR A 405 13.39 -1.13 -0.04
C TYR A 405 14.76 -1.41 0.60
N LEU A 406 15.19 -2.68 0.63
CA LEU A 406 16.51 -3.06 1.14
C LEU A 406 17.63 -2.38 0.34
N LYS A 407 17.55 -2.47 -1.00
CA LYS A 407 18.52 -1.84 -1.90
C LYS A 407 18.62 -0.34 -1.69
N ASN A 408 17.48 0.36 -1.63
CA ASN A 408 17.43 1.80 -1.41
C ASN A 408 18.05 2.20 -0.07
N ARG A 409 17.80 1.43 0.99
CA ARG A 409 18.37 1.67 2.33
C ARG A 409 19.87 1.42 2.36
N ARG A 410 20.37 0.33 1.75
CA ARG A 410 21.83 0.10 1.62
C ARG A 410 22.53 1.15 0.77
N ALA A 411 21.90 1.60 -0.33
CA ALA A 411 22.44 2.70 -1.14
C ALA A 411 22.55 4.01 -0.34
N ARG A 412 21.58 4.27 0.56
CA ARG A 412 21.64 5.40 1.48
C ARG A 412 22.80 5.26 2.47
N GLU A 413 23.01 4.08 3.04
CA GLU A 413 24.15 3.80 3.93
C GLU A 413 25.49 4.00 3.23
N SER A 414 25.63 3.51 1.99
CA SER A 414 26.84 3.75 1.20
C SER A 414 27.10 5.23 0.98
N SER A 415 26.05 6.02 0.71
CA SER A 415 26.16 7.47 0.53
C SER A 415 26.57 8.18 1.84
N ILE A 416 26.03 7.74 2.99
CA ILE A 416 26.39 8.26 4.31
C ILE A 416 27.82 7.92 4.67
N LEU A 417 28.26 6.66 4.48
CA LEU A 417 29.64 6.25 4.70
C LEU A 417 30.60 7.08 3.87
N LYS A 418 30.32 7.23 2.58
CA LYS A 418 31.13 8.05 1.67
C LYS A 418 31.21 9.51 2.13
N ALA A 419 30.12 10.09 2.64
CA ALA A 419 30.15 11.44 3.20
C ALA A 419 31.07 11.52 4.43
N ILE A 420 31.01 10.53 5.32
CA ILE A 420 31.85 10.45 6.53
C ILE A 420 33.33 10.27 6.15
N GLU A 421 33.65 9.38 5.22
CA GLU A 421 35.01 9.16 4.70
C GLU A 421 35.61 10.42 4.08
N ASN A 422 34.76 11.26 3.46
CA ASN A 422 35.16 12.56 2.93
C ASN A 422 35.19 13.69 3.99
N GLY A 423 35.09 13.35 5.28
CA GLY A 423 35.29 14.28 6.39
C GLY A 423 34.01 14.84 7.02
N ALA A 424 32.81 14.34 6.68
CA ALA A 424 31.59 14.75 7.37
C ALA A 424 31.55 14.20 8.81
N GLU A 425 31.51 15.08 9.81
CA GLU A 425 31.55 14.68 11.23
C GLU A 425 30.21 14.87 11.96
N THR A 426 29.36 15.77 11.48
CA THR A 426 28.10 16.13 12.15
C THR A 426 26.88 15.72 11.35
N LEU A 427 25.72 15.64 12.02
CA LEU A 427 24.44 15.37 11.36
C LEU A 427 24.16 16.37 10.24
N PHE A 428 24.48 17.65 10.47
CA PHE A 428 24.29 18.68 9.45
C PHE A 428 25.18 18.44 8.23
N ASP A 429 26.46 18.11 8.43
CA ASP A 429 27.40 17.86 7.33
C ASP A 429 26.93 16.69 6.46
N ILE A 430 26.52 15.58 7.10
CA ILE A 430 26.04 14.40 6.38
C ILE A 430 24.75 14.71 5.64
N VAL A 431 23.78 15.39 6.27
CA VAL A 431 22.53 15.76 5.60
C VAL A 431 22.80 16.70 4.43
N ALA A 432 23.62 17.73 4.61
CA ALA A 432 23.95 18.70 3.56
C ALA A 432 24.67 18.06 2.37
N ASN A 433 25.45 17.00 2.61
CA ASN A 433 26.12 16.25 1.56
C ASN A 433 25.17 15.26 0.86
N VAL A 434 24.53 14.38 1.64
CA VAL A 434 23.73 13.24 1.14
C VAL A 434 22.38 13.69 0.57
N TYR A 435 21.89 14.86 0.97
CA TYR A 435 20.61 15.45 0.54
C TYR A 435 20.82 16.83 -0.09
N SER A 436 21.97 17.10 -0.72
CA SER A 436 22.30 18.39 -1.35
C SER A 436 21.27 18.87 -2.38
N GLU A 437 20.71 17.93 -3.16
CA GLU A 437 19.72 18.20 -4.21
C GLU A 437 18.28 18.23 -3.69
N VAL A 438 18.09 18.07 -2.38
CA VAL A 438 16.77 18.02 -1.75
C VAL A 438 16.50 19.34 -1.06
N ASP A 439 15.29 19.88 -1.23
CA ASP A 439 14.87 21.15 -0.62
C ASP A 439 15.15 21.15 0.89
N PRO A 440 15.88 22.16 1.41
CA PRO A 440 16.21 22.25 2.83
C PRO A 440 15.00 22.20 3.77
N SER A 441 13.79 22.58 3.33
CA SER A 441 12.56 22.49 4.11
C SER A 441 12.27 21.08 4.65
N ILE A 442 12.71 20.03 3.95
CA ILE A 442 12.47 18.64 4.33
C ILE A 442 13.69 17.97 4.98
N TRP A 443 14.77 18.71 5.21
CA TRP A 443 15.98 18.16 5.83
C TRP A 443 15.78 17.68 7.27
N ILE A 444 14.72 18.12 7.96
CA ILE A 444 14.37 17.57 9.29
C ILE A 444 14.04 16.07 9.18
N PHE A 445 13.31 15.66 8.15
CA PHE A 445 13.00 14.24 7.92
C PHE A 445 14.24 13.47 7.46
N ALA A 446 15.04 14.09 6.60
CA ALA A 446 16.33 13.53 6.17
C ALA A 446 17.27 13.29 7.36
N ALA A 447 17.34 14.23 8.31
CA ALA A 447 18.13 14.12 9.52
C ALA A 447 17.71 12.94 10.40
N SER A 448 16.41 12.72 10.58
CA SER A 448 15.92 11.53 11.27
C SER A 448 16.38 10.24 10.56
N ASN A 449 16.28 10.21 9.23
CA ASN A 449 16.71 9.07 8.43
C ASN A 449 18.23 8.81 8.51
N VAL A 450 19.06 9.86 8.44
CA VAL A 450 20.51 9.75 8.59
C VAL A 450 20.88 9.17 9.95
N ARG A 451 20.22 9.61 11.03
CA ARG A 451 20.47 9.08 12.38
C ARG A 451 20.26 7.56 12.44
N LEU A 452 19.14 7.07 11.89
CA LEU A 452 18.82 5.64 11.85
C LEU A 452 19.91 4.82 11.15
N HIS A 453 20.38 5.30 10.00
CA HIS A 453 21.43 4.63 9.24
C HIS A 453 22.80 4.71 9.92
N VAL A 454 23.17 5.85 10.50
CA VAL A 454 24.44 5.97 11.24
C VAL A 454 24.44 5.07 12.47
N ASP A 455 23.34 4.99 13.21
CA ASP A 455 23.22 4.06 14.34
C ASP A 455 23.30 2.60 13.89
N HIS A 456 22.71 2.24 12.74
CA HIS A 456 22.84 0.89 12.15
C HIS A 456 24.27 0.54 11.76
N LEU A 457 24.94 1.45 11.05
CA LEU A 457 26.34 1.30 10.66
C LEU A 457 27.25 1.19 11.88
N ALA A 458 26.96 1.93 12.95
CA ALA A 458 27.68 1.82 14.22
C ALA A 458 27.51 0.44 14.86
N GLN A 459 26.28 -0.11 14.88
CA GLN A 459 25.99 -1.45 15.41
C GLN A 459 26.68 -2.57 14.62
N GLN A 460 26.96 -2.34 13.34
CA GLN A 460 27.67 -3.27 12.47
C GLN A 460 29.19 -3.08 12.45
N ASP A 461 29.74 -2.17 13.26
CA ASP A 461 31.15 -1.78 13.25
C ASP A 461 31.66 -1.34 11.86
N LYS A 462 30.78 -0.74 11.05
CA LYS A 462 31.09 -0.28 9.67
C LYS A 462 31.49 1.18 9.55
N LEU A 463 31.38 1.96 10.64
CA LEU A 463 31.83 3.35 10.63
C LEU A 463 33.37 3.41 10.66
N PRO A 464 34.00 4.41 10.02
CA PRO A 464 35.44 4.63 10.12
C PRO A 464 35.90 4.75 11.57
N LYS A 465 37.11 4.23 11.89
CA LYS A 465 37.60 4.17 13.27
C LYS A 465 37.76 5.55 13.92
N GLU A 466 38.04 6.55 13.12
CA GLU A 466 38.23 7.94 13.51
C GLU A 466 36.90 8.65 13.76
N PHE A 467 35.78 8.09 13.28
CA PHE A 467 34.45 8.66 13.43
C PHE A 467 33.91 8.42 14.84
N LEU A 468 33.89 9.47 15.66
CA LEU A 468 33.40 9.41 17.03
C LEU A 468 31.87 9.51 17.09
N ILE A 469 31.18 8.36 17.19
CA ILE A 469 29.71 8.29 17.27
C ILE A 469 29.12 9.16 18.40
N GLN A 470 29.81 9.28 19.54
CA GLN A 470 29.38 10.15 20.64
C GLN A 470 29.42 11.65 20.26
N LYS A 471 30.39 12.08 19.45
CA LYS A 471 30.49 13.45 18.94
C LYS A 471 29.36 13.71 17.94
N PHE A 472 29.09 12.76 17.04
CA PHE A 472 27.96 12.82 16.11
C PHE A 472 26.62 12.95 16.85
N ARG A 473 26.35 12.11 17.85
CA ARG A 473 25.10 12.14 18.64
C ARG A 473 24.88 13.49 19.33
N LYS A 474 25.93 14.14 19.83
CA LYS A 474 25.84 15.50 20.40
C LYS A 474 25.43 16.57 19.38
N THR A 475 25.59 16.33 18.08
CA THR A 475 25.21 17.26 17.02
C THR A 475 23.75 17.14 16.59
N CYS A 476 23.08 16.03 16.94
CA CYS A 476 21.75 15.68 16.45
C CYS A 476 20.60 16.54 17.04
N GLY A 477 20.87 17.27 18.13
CA GLY A 477 19.89 18.12 18.81
C GLY A 477 19.95 19.57 18.31
N LEU A 478 20.01 20.50 19.28
CA LEU A 478 19.94 21.95 19.02
C LEU A 478 20.93 22.44 17.96
N ARG A 479 22.14 21.87 17.92
CA ARG A 479 23.19 22.25 16.96
C ARG A 479 22.74 22.01 15.51
N PHE A 480 22.13 20.86 15.21
CA PHE A 480 21.56 20.61 13.89
C PHE A 480 20.48 21.64 13.55
N PHE A 481 19.53 21.88 14.47
CA PHE A 481 18.44 22.82 14.24
C PHE A 481 18.93 24.24 13.97
N SER A 482 19.92 24.74 14.70
CA SER A 482 20.48 26.08 14.48
C SER A 482 21.13 26.21 13.10
N LEU A 483 21.92 25.22 12.67
CA LEU A 483 22.56 25.22 11.36
C LEU A 483 21.55 25.04 10.23
N TRP A 484 20.54 24.20 10.43
CA TRP A 484 19.45 23.99 9.49
C TRP A 484 18.62 25.26 9.28
N ILE A 485 18.25 25.97 10.36
CA ILE A 485 17.56 27.27 10.27
C ILE A 485 18.38 28.23 9.42
N TRP A 486 19.68 28.34 9.70
CA TRP A 486 20.56 29.21 8.93
C TRP A 486 20.60 28.84 7.45
N ALA A 487 20.81 27.56 7.12
CA ALA A 487 20.83 27.07 5.74
C ALA A 487 19.50 27.30 5.01
N TYR A 488 18.37 27.04 5.67
CA TYR A 488 17.03 27.25 5.13
C TYR A 488 16.81 28.72 4.74
N PHE A 489 17.16 29.65 5.63
CA PHE A 489 17.02 31.08 5.33
C PHE A 489 18.06 31.59 4.31
N SER A 490 19.30 31.09 4.34
CA SER A 490 20.33 31.48 3.37
C SER A 490 20.03 31.01 1.95
N CYS A 491 19.46 29.82 1.77
CA CYS A 491 18.94 29.37 0.47
C CYS A 491 17.71 30.18 0.02
N GLY A 492 16.84 30.57 0.96
CA GLY A 492 15.72 31.48 0.70
C GLY A 492 16.17 32.87 0.21
N VAL A 493 17.29 33.40 0.72
CA VAL A 493 17.83 34.71 0.30
C VAL A 493 18.36 34.70 -1.15
N ARG A 494 18.86 33.56 -1.66
CA ARG A 494 19.28 33.46 -3.08
C ARG A 494 18.12 33.51 -4.08
N LEU A 495 16.89 33.24 -3.64
CA LEU A 495 15.67 33.27 -4.47
C LEU A 495 14.88 34.60 -4.39
N TYR A 496 15.35 35.57 -3.61
CA TYR A 496 14.59 36.80 -3.31
C TYR A 496 15.33 38.09 -3.69
N CYS A 497 15.36 38.37 -5.00
CA CYS A 497 15.26 39.75 -5.52
C CYS A 497 13.79 40.06 -5.89
N THR A 498 12.83 39.93 -4.95
CA THR A 498 11.52 40.61 -5.01
C THR A 498 10.75 40.43 -3.68
N LYS A 499 10.65 41.52 -2.90
CA LYS A 499 9.87 41.82 -1.67
C LYS A 499 9.37 40.66 -0.74
N PRO A 500 9.62 40.73 0.58
CA PRO A 500 9.16 39.73 1.55
C PRO A 500 7.64 39.85 1.83
N ARG A 501 6.94 38.70 1.93
CA ARG A 501 5.53 38.62 2.40
C ARG A 501 5.49 38.12 3.84
N ILE A 502 4.58 38.72 4.62
CA ILE A 502 4.32 38.53 6.07
C ILE A 502 4.06 37.05 6.47
N SER A 503 3.74 36.16 5.53
CA SER A 503 3.50 34.74 5.78
C SER A 503 4.72 33.93 6.22
N GLN A 504 5.95 34.39 5.97
CA GLN A 504 7.18 33.67 6.36
C GLN A 504 7.44 33.72 7.88
N PHE A 505 7.01 34.79 8.56
CA PHE A 505 7.15 34.91 10.02
C PHE A 505 6.16 34.02 10.78
N LEU A 506 4.97 33.77 10.22
CA LEU A 506 4.00 32.82 10.77
C LEU A 506 4.49 31.37 10.65
N VAL A 507 5.11 31.01 9.52
CA VAL A 507 5.76 29.70 9.37
C VAL A 507 6.93 29.54 10.33
N ALA A 508 7.76 30.57 10.52
CA ALA A 508 8.84 30.55 11.51
C ALA A 508 8.33 30.40 12.95
N GLY A 509 7.22 31.05 13.31
CA GLY A 509 6.59 30.91 14.63
C GLY A 509 6.03 29.51 14.87
N VAL A 510 5.41 28.89 13.86
CA VAL A 510 4.90 27.51 13.94
C VAL A 510 6.06 26.51 13.99
N VAL A 511 7.09 26.68 13.16
CA VAL A 511 8.28 25.81 13.14
C VAL A 511 9.09 25.93 14.44
N ALA A 512 9.24 27.14 15.00
CA ALA A 512 9.87 27.34 16.31
C ALA A 512 9.08 26.68 17.45
N SER A 513 7.74 26.69 17.36
CA SER A 513 6.86 26.01 18.33
C SER A 513 6.98 24.49 18.23
N PHE A 514 7.05 23.93 17.01
CA PHE A 514 7.33 22.51 16.78
C PHE A 514 8.75 22.12 17.22
N ALA A 515 9.76 22.97 17.00
CA ALA A 515 11.13 22.74 17.44
C ALA A 515 11.27 22.77 18.97
N LEU A 516 10.54 23.67 19.65
CA LEU A 516 10.44 23.70 21.11
C LEU A 516 9.77 22.42 21.63
N LEU A 517 8.64 22.00 21.05
CA LEU A 517 7.97 20.75 21.41
C LEU A 517 8.86 19.51 21.17
N TYR A 518 9.59 19.45 20.05
CA TYR A 518 10.52 18.36 19.73
C TYR A 518 11.74 18.33 20.68
N SER A 519 12.29 19.50 21.03
CA SER A 519 13.42 19.61 21.95
C SER A 519 13.03 19.32 23.40
N PHE A 520 11.82 19.70 23.82
CA PHE A 520 11.27 19.32 25.12
C PHE A 520 10.99 17.81 25.21
N LYS A 521 10.43 17.19 24.16
CA LYS A 521 10.16 15.74 24.13
C LYS A 521 11.46 14.91 24.22
N ASN A 522 12.53 15.32 23.54
CA ASN A 522 13.85 14.66 23.64
C ASN A 522 14.55 14.88 24.99
N ARG A 523 14.25 15.95 25.74
CA ARG A 523 14.85 16.19 27.06
C ARG A 523 14.24 15.32 28.16
N PHE A 524 12.99 14.88 28.00
CA PHE A 524 12.29 14.05 28.99
C PHE A 524 12.46 12.54 28.77
N SER A 525 12.86 12.07 27.58
CA SER A 525 13.25 10.66 27.37
C SER A 525 14.69 10.32 27.79
N SER A 526 15.44 11.27 28.36
CA SER A 526 16.82 11.08 28.83
C SER A 526 16.92 11.01 30.37
N LYS A 527 15.83 10.69 31.07
CA LYS A 527 15.84 10.40 32.50
C LYS A 527 15.14 9.10 32.81
#